data_AF-A0A965VPB9-F1
#
_entry.id   AF-A0A965VPB9-F1
#
_cell.length_a   1.000
_cell.length_b   1.000
_cell.length_c   1.000
_cell.angle_alpha   90.00
_cell.angle_beta   90.00
_cell.angle_gamma   90.00
#
_symmetry.space_group_name_H-M   'P 1'
#
loop_
_entity.id
_entity.type
_entity.pdbx_description
1 polymer ?
#
loop_
_entity_poly.entity_id
_entity_poly.type
_entity_poly.pdbx_seq_one_letter_code
_entity_poly.pdbx_strand_id
1 'polypeptide(L)'
;MPSKASVWYYFRERTYEDIKANYEAGIKISEGAAMMTGTTVKHQILGTAWPGHFNKPLAEAMYANIKKVGMPVWDDKDMALARGVQTLVEAPKKDNSGKPIDGLRTAIDTIKGSVPFSWGGGSDDIADISWNLPTIVLRYPANIPGTKGHHWADAIAMATPIAHKGSLAGAEATAMTLLDLFTKPSLLAEAKSYYTNVQTKDVKYIPFITEKDPPAIHLNKEIQNTYRPLLEKYYYDPTKYGTYLEQLGITYPTLPVKQ
;
A
#
# COMPACT_ATOMS: atom_id res chain seq x y z
N MET A 1 -12.14 31.57 -26.27
CA MET A 1 -11.64 30.18 -26.32
C MET A 1 -10.34 30.10 -25.53
N PRO A 2 -10.18 29.18 -24.57
CA PRO A 2 -8.92 29.03 -23.83
C PRO A 2 -7.79 28.62 -24.78
N SER A 3 -6.62 29.24 -24.65
CA SER A 3 -5.46 28.99 -25.53
C SER A 3 -4.62 27.78 -25.13
N LYS A 4 -4.87 27.21 -23.94
CA LYS A 4 -4.21 26.03 -23.39
C LYS A 4 -5.19 25.25 -22.52
N ALA A 5 -5.07 23.93 -22.54
CA ALA A 5 -5.76 23.02 -21.63
C ALA A 5 -4.81 21.87 -21.26
N SER A 6 -5.01 21.28 -20.09
CA SER A 6 -4.31 20.09 -19.64
C SER A 6 -5.31 19.12 -19.02
N VAL A 7 -5.02 17.84 -19.14
CA VAL A 7 -5.82 16.75 -18.59
C VAL A 7 -4.89 15.62 -18.18
N TRP A 8 -5.28 14.88 -17.14
CA TRP A 8 -4.56 13.71 -16.64
C TRP A 8 -5.36 12.45 -16.95
N TYR A 9 -4.70 11.40 -17.44
CA TYR A 9 -5.27 10.06 -17.59
C TYR A 9 -4.51 9.00 -16.79
N TYR A 10 -5.23 7.98 -16.33
CA TYR A 10 -4.67 6.75 -15.80
C TYR A 10 -5.04 5.60 -16.73
N PHE A 11 -4.04 4.84 -17.18
CA PHE A 11 -4.24 3.60 -17.93
C PHE A 11 -3.95 2.43 -17.01
N ARG A 12 -4.88 1.48 -16.93
CA ARG A 12 -4.76 0.32 -16.05
C ARG A 12 -5.16 -0.94 -16.78
N GLU A 13 -4.20 -1.85 -16.89
CA GLU A 13 -4.39 -3.18 -17.42
C GLU A 13 -3.57 -4.19 -16.62
N ARG A 14 -3.65 -5.46 -17.01
CA ARG A 14 -3.17 -6.60 -16.22
C ARG A 14 -1.83 -7.12 -16.69
N THR A 15 -1.45 -6.79 -17.93
CA THR A 15 -0.19 -7.14 -18.57
C THR A 15 0.50 -5.85 -19.01
N TYR A 16 1.83 -5.90 -19.16
CA TYR A 16 2.57 -4.76 -19.66
C TYR A 16 2.14 -4.38 -21.08
N GLU A 17 1.92 -5.38 -21.93
CA GLU A 17 1.55 -5.24 -23.33
C GLU A 17 0.23 -4.48 -23.46
N ASP A 18 -0.78 -4.84 -22.65
CA ASP A 18 -2.09 -4.20 -22.66
C ASP A 18 -2.01 -2.75 -22.12
N ILE A 19 -1.21 -2.51 -21.06
CA ILE A 19 -0.98 -1.14 -20.55
C ILE A 19 -0.35 -0.27 -21.64
N LYS A 20 0.69 -0.79 -22.31
CA LYS A 20 1.39 -0.09 -23.39
C LYS A 20 0.47 0.19 -24.58
N ALA A 21 -0.35 -0.78 -24.98
CA ALA A 21 -1.32 -0.61 -26.06
C ALA A 21 -2.33 0.50 -25.74
N ASN A 22 -2.87 0.52 -24.52
CA ASN A 22 -3.78 1.58 -24.07
C ASN A 22 -3.10 2.96 -24.03
N TYR A 23 -1.87 3.02 -23.53
CA TYR A 23 -1.09 4.27 -23.50
C TYR A 23 -0.83 4.81 -24.92
N GLU A 24 -0.38 3.96 -25.84
CA GLU A 24 -0.12 4.34 -27.24
C GLU A 24 -1.40 4.74 -27.98
N ALA A 25 -2.52 4.07 -27.71
CA ALA A 25 -3.82 4.46 -28.24
C ALA A 25 -4.22 5.85 -27.74
N GLY A 26 -4.02 6.14 -26.45
CA GLY A 26 -4.25 7.47 -25.87
C GLY A 26 -3.44 8.57 -26.54
N ILE A 27 -2.15 8.32 -26.80
CA ILE A 27 -1.29 9.26 -27.54
C ILE A 27 -1.85 9.51 -28.95
N LYS A 28 -2.11 8.46 -29.73
CA LYS A 28 -2.62 8.58 -31.11
C LYS A 28 -3.93 9.34 -31.18
N ILE A 29 -4.85 9.08 -30.25
CA ILE A 29 -6.13 9.81 -30.16
C ILE A 29 -5.88 11.29 -29.90
N SER A 30 -4.97 11.62 -28.97
CA SER A 30 -4.65 13.01 -28.64
C SER A 30 -4.02 13.77 -29.83
N GLU A 31 -3.15 13.11 -30.59
CA GLU A 31 -2.53 13.65 -31.80
C GLU A 31 -3.56 13.87 -32.92
N GLY A 32 -4.48 12.92 -33.11
CA GLY A 32 -5.59 13.05 -34.05
C GLY A 32 -6.51 14.23 -33.71
N ALA A 33 -6.85 14.41 -32.43
CA ALA A 33 -7.67 15.54 -31.97
C ALA A 33 -6.95 16.88 -32.17
N ALA A 34 -5.64 16.94 -31.91
CA ALA A 34 -4.83 18.13 -32.17
C ALA A 34 -4.82 18.48 -33.67
N MET A 35 -4.64 17.47 -34.53
CA MET A 35 -4.66 17.62 -35.98
C MET A 35 -6.02 18.15 -36.48
N MET A 36 -7.13 17.57 -36.03
CA MET A 36 -8.48 17.99 -36.41
C MET A 36 -8.79 19.45 -36.06
N THR A 37 -8.16 19.96 -35.00
CA THR A 37 -8.44 21.31 -34.45
C THR A 37 -7.38 22.34 -34.83
N GLY A 38 -6.34 21.96 -35.58
CA GLY A 38 -5.21 22.83 -35.89
C GLY A 38 -4.41 23.25 -34.66
N THR A 39 -4.40 22.44 -33.60
CA THR A 39 -3.66 22.69 -32.35
C THR A 39 -2.45 21.78 -32.22
N THR A 40 -1.74 21.87 -31.08
CA THR A 40 -0.60 21.00 -30.77
C THR A 40 -0.84 20.34 -29.41
N VAL A 41 -0.28 19.15 -29.22
CA VAL A 41 -0.35 18.40 -27.97
C VAL A 41 1.04 17.98 -27.54
N LYS A 42 1.27 17.95 -26.23
CA LYS A 42 2.43 17.33 -25.59
C LYS A 42 1.91 16.41 -24.49
N HIS A 43 2.58 15.30 -24.27
CA HIS A 43 2.29 14.37 -23.18
C HIS A 43 3.54 14.17 -22.33
N GLN A 44 3.33 13.72 -21.10
CA GLN A 44 4.38 13.40 -20.14
C GLN A 44 3.89 12.26 -19.24
N ILE A 45 4.77 11.31 -18.95
CA ILE A 45 4.51 10.28 -17.93
C ILE A 45 4.87 10.86 -16.57
N LEU A 46 3.93 10.83 -15.63
CA LEU A 46 4.13 11.33 -14.26
C LEU A 46 4.38 10.22 -13.23
N GLY A 47 4.02 8.99 -13.57
CA GLY A 47 4.18 7.83 -12.70
C GLY A 47 3.62 6.57 -13.35
N THR A 48 4.18 5.42 -12.97
CA THR A 48 3.86 4.11 -13.55
C THR A 48 3.92 3.07 -12.45
N ALA A 49 3.15 2.00 -12.58
CA ALA A 49 3.27 0.82 -11.74
C ALA A 49 3.07 -0.42 -12.61
N TRP A 50 4.05 -1.31 -12.63
CA TRP A 50 3.93 -2.59 -13.31
C TRP A 50 2.91 -3.51 -12.61
N PRO A 51 2.32 -4.50 -13.31
CA PRO A 51 1.58 -5.56 -12.65
C PRO A 51 2.51 -6.34 -11.70
N GLY A 52 2.20 -6.43 -10.41
CA GLY A 52 3.11 -7.06 -9.44
C GLY A 52 3.25 -8.58 -9.60
N HIS A 53 4.47 -9.10 -9.46
CA HIS A 53 4.76 -10.54 -9.38
C HIS A 53 5.74 -10.80 -8.22
N PHE A 54 5.26 -11.39 -7.14
CA PHE A 54 6.04 -11.55 -5.90
C PHE A 54 6.67 -12.93 -5.72
N ASN A 55 7.71 -13.01 -4.88
CA ASN A 55 8.53 -14.19 -4.69
C ASN A 55 7.90 -15.17 -3.69
N LYS A 56 7.54 -16.37 -4.16
CA LYS A 56 6.85 -17.38 -3.36
C LYS A 56 7.70 -17.91 -2.18
N PRO A 57 8.95 -18.37 -2.35
CA PRO A 57 9.77 -18.83 -1.23
C PRO A 57 9.90 -17.80 -0.10
N LEU A 58 10.11 -16.53 -0.43
CA LEU A 58 10.15 -15.46 0.56
C LEU A 58 8.80 -15.28 1.28
N ALA A 59 7.68 -15.37 0.55
CA ALA A 59 6.35 -15.23 1.15
C ALA A 59 6.04 -16.37 2.13
N GLU A 60 6.44 -17.61 1.80
CA GLU A 60 6.29 -18.77 2.67
C GLU A 60 7.19 -18.68 3.91
N ALA A 61 8.43 -18.20 3.76
CA ALA A 61 9.33 -17.94 4.88
C ALA A 61 8.78 -16.84 5.81
N MET A 62 8.33 -15.72 5.24
CA MET A 62 7.68 -14.64 5.99
C MET A 62 6.47 -15.19 6.75
N TYR A 63 5.58 -15.92 6.08
CA TYR A 63 4.41 -16.52 6.72
C TYR A 63 4.76 -17.47 7.88
N ALA A 64 5.83 -18.26 7.75
CA ALA A 64 6.33 -19.08 8.84
C ALA A 64 6.76 -18.24 10.05
N ASN A 65 7.34 -17.05 9.84
CA ASN A 65 7.69 -16.12 10.89
C ASN A 65 6.47 -15.36 11.44
N ILE A 66 5.48 -15.00 10.61
CA ILE A 66 4.19 -14.47 11.07
C ILE A 66 3.56 -15.42 12.10
N LYS A 67 3.57 -16.73 11.84
CA LYS A 67 3.04 -17.74 12.78
C LYS A 67 3.78 -17.80 14.11
N LYS A 68 5.08 -17.48 14.14
CA LYS A 68 5.88 -17.45 15.37
C LYS A 68 5.63 -16.17 16.17
N VAL A 69 5.56 -15.04 15.48
CA VAL A 69 5.29 -13.73 16.09
C VAL A 69 3.87 -13.69 16.68
N GLY A 70 2.88 -14.24 15.97
CA GLY A 70 1.49 -14.23 16.43
C GLY A 70 0.77 -12.92 16.15
N MET A 71 -0.48 -12.80 16.60
CA MET A 71 -1.25 -11.57 16.40
C MET A 71 -0.80 -10.47 17.37
N PRO A 72 -0.95 -9.18 17.01
CA PRO A 72 -0.72 -8.11 17.98
C PRO A 72 -1.64 -8.28 19.19
N VAL A 73 -1.13 -7.95 20.37
CA VAL A 73 -1.89 -8.05 21.63
C VAL A 73 -2.79 -6.82 21.77
N TRP A 74 -4.06 -6.99 21.40
CA TRP A 74 -5.09 -5.97 21.57
C TRP A 74 -5.61 -5.95 23.01
N ASP A 75 -5.76 -4.76 23.58
CA ASP A 75 -6.44 -4.60 24.87
C ASP A 75 -7.92 -4.24 24.68
N ASP A 76 -8.66 -4.16 25.79
CA ASP A 76 -10.09 -3.83 25.77
C ASP A 76 -10.37 -2.45 25.17
N LYS A 77 -9.43 -1.51 25.30
CA LYS A 77 -9.56 -0.14 24.77
C LYS A 77 -9.42 -0.14 23.25
N ASP A 78 -8.48 -0.92 22.72
CA ASP A 78 -8.30 -1.11 21.27
C ASP A 78 -9.55 -1.72 20.64
N MET A 79 -10.09 -2.78 21.27
CA MET A 79 -11.30 -3.44 20.80
C MET A 79 -12.52 -2.52 20.88
N ALA A 80 -12.65 -1.74 21.96
CA ALA A 80 -13.73 -0.77 22.12
C ALA A 80 -13.65 0.35 21.06
N LEU A 81 -12.46 0.90 20.80
CA LEU A 81 -12.27 1.91 19.76
C LEU A 81 -12.59 1.35 18.38
N ALA A 82 -12.07 0.16 18.05
CA ALA A 82 -12.33 -0.46 16.75
C ALA A 82 -13.83 -0.66 16.50
N ARG A 83 -14.58 -1.16 17.50
CA ARG A 83 -16.04 -1.29 17.42
C ARG A 83 -16.76 0.05 17.32
N GLY A 84 -16.28 1.06 18.06
CA GLY A 84 -16.80 2.42 18.00
C GLY A 84 -16.66 3.01 16.59
N VAL A 85 -15.48 2.89 15.99
CA VAL A 85 -15.22 3.34 14.61
C VAL A 85 -16.07 2.55 13.61
N GLN A 86 -16.14 1.23 13.74
CA GLN A 86 -16.98 0.38 12.88
C GLN A 86 -18.46 0.80 12.95
N THR A 87 -18.96 1.16 14.12
CA THR A 87 -20.33 1.68 14.28
C THR A 87 -20.46 3.04 13.61
N LEU A 88 -19.52 3.95 13.85
CA LEU A 88 -19.52 5.31 13.30
C LEU A 88 -19.54 5.35 11.78
N VAL A 89 -18.84 4.41 11.13
CA VAL A 89 -18.74 4.36 9.66
C VAL A 89 -19.70 3.35 9.02
N GLU A 90 -20.62 2.79 9.80
CA GLU A 90 -21.56 1.75 9.36
C GLU A 90 -20.84 0.60 8.64
N ALA A 91 -19.74 0.13 9.24
CA ALA A 91 -18.90 -0.91 8.66
C ALA A 91 -19.72 -2.17 8.32
N PRO A 92 -19.40 -2.86 7.21
CA PRO A 92 -20.06 -4.10 6.86
C PRO A 92 -19.85 -5.15 7.97
N LYS A 93 -20.85 -6.00 8.18
CA LYS A 93 -20.79 -7.05 9.21
C LYS A 93 -19.83 -8.19 8.87
N LYS A 94 -19.41 -8.29 7.61
CA LYS A 94 -18.48 -9.31 7.11
C LYS A 94 -17.47 -8.68 6.17
N ASP A 95 -16.26 -9.22 6.13
CA ASP A 95 -15.25 -8.86 5.15
C ASP A 95 -15.52 -9.51 3.78
N ASN A 96 -14.69 -9.19 2.79
CA ASN A 96 -14.82 -9.72 1.42
C ASN A 96 -14.63 -11.25 1.33
N SER A 97 -14.15 -11.90 2.40
CA SER A 97 -14.04 -13.36 2.52
C SER A 97 -15.19 -13.97 3.34
N GLY A 98 -16.19 -13.16 3.71
CA GLY A 98 -17.35 -13.60 4.50
C GLY A 98 -17.07 -13.76 6.00
N LYS A 99 -15.89 -13.37 6.49
CA LYS A 99 -15.55 -13.47 7.92
C LYS A 99 -16.20 -12.32 8.69
N PRO A 100 -16.72 -12.56 9.91
CA PRO A 100 -17.36 -11.50 10.70
C PRO A 100 -16.38 -10.37 11.02
N ILE A 101 -16.90 -9.14 11.00
CA ILE A 101 -16.19 -7.94 11.47
C ILE A 101 -16.78 -7.55 12.82
N ASP A 102 -15.97 -7.71 13.86
CA ASP A 102 -16.25 -7.23 15.22
C ASP A 102 -14.94 -6.87 15.92
N GLY A 103 -14.60 -5.58 15.94
CA GLY A 103 -13.32 -5.09 16.45
C GLY A 103 -12.13 -5.47 15.56
N LEU A 104 -10.97 -5.72 16.19
CA LEU A 104 -9.70 -6.02 15.52
C LEU A 104 -9.55 -7.51 15.22
N ARG A 105 -8.73 -7.85 14.23
CA ARG A 105 -8.43 -9.25 13.91
C ARG A 105 -7.61 -9.88 15.04
N THR A 106 -8.03 -11.04 15.52
CA THR A 106 -7.38 -11.79 16.62
C THR A 106 -6.82 -13.14 16.21
N ALA A 107 -7.01 -13.54 14.96
CA ALA A 107 -6.52 -14.81 14.42
C ALA A 107 -5.68 -14.60 13.16
N ILE A 108 -4.60 -15.38 13.05
CA ILE A 108 -3.74 -15.43 11.87
C ILE A 108 -4.54 -16.07 10.73
N ASP A 109 -4.48 -15.45 9.54
CA ASP A 109 -5.09 -16.02 8.35
C ASP A 109 -4.19 -17.05 7.67
N THR A 110 -4.70 -17.81 6.71
CA THR A 110 -3.89 -18.74 5.92
C THR A 110 -3.31 -18.07 4.69
N ILE A 111 -2.04 -18.38 4.39
CA ILE A 111 -1.45 -18.04 3.09
C ILE A 111 -2.15 -18.84 1.98
N LYS A 112 -2.39 -18.19 0.85
CA LYS A 112 -2.94 -18.81 -0.37
C LYS A 112 -1.89 -18.81 -1.47
N GLY A 113 -1.95 -19.79 -2.36
CA GLY A 113 -1.08 -19.88 -3.53
C GLY A 113 -1.40 -18.83 -4.60
N SER A 114 -0.65 -18.87 -5.70
CA SER A 114 -0.91 -18.03 -6.86
C SER A 114 -2.30 -18.31 -7.43
N VAL A 115 -3.01 -17.25 -7.81
CA VAL A 115 -4.26 -17.36 -8.56
C VAL A 115 -3.96 -17.40 -10.06
N PRO A 116 -4.74 -18.14 -10.87
CA PRO A 116 -4.55 -18.16 -12.34
C PRO A 116 -4.72 -16.77 -12.98
N PHE A 117 -5.47 -15.90 -12.31
CA PHE A 117 -5.80 -14.59 -12.78
C PHE A 117 -6.00 -13.62 -11.61
N SER A 118 -5.42 -12.42 -11.68
CA SER A 118 -5.60 -11.35 -10.68
C SER A 118 -6.83 -10.51 -11.02
N TRP A 119 -7.80 -10.43 -10.11
CA TRP A 119 -8.98 -9.56 -10.21
C TRP A 119 -8.66 -8.07 -9.97
N GLY A 120 -7.38 -7.69 -9.98
CA GLY A 120 -6.92 -6.36 -9.61
C GLY A 120 -6.48 -6.29 -8.13
N GLY A 121 -6.21 -5.07 -7.66
CA GLY A 121 -5.69 -4.86 -6.30
C GLY A 121 -5.16 -3.44 -6.09
N GLY A 122 -4.27 -3.27 -5.13
CA GLY A 122 -3.49 -2.02 -5.00
C GLY A 122 -2.65 -1.77 -6.25
N SER A 123 -2.38 -0.50 -6.54
CA SER A 123 -1.41 -0.08 -7.56
C SER A 123 -0.27 0.59 -6.82
N ASP A 124 0.91 -0.01 -6.87
CA ASP A 124 2.03 0.35 -6.00
C ASP A 124 3.35 0.15 -6.78
N ASP A 125 4.31 1.06 -6.60
CA ASP A 125 5.57 1.07 -7.35
C ASP A 125 6.53 -0.05 -6.91
N ILE A 126 6.28 -0.68 -5.75
CA ILE A 126 6.99 -1.90 -5.34
C ILE A 126 6.84 -3.04 -6.35
N ALA A 127 5.82 -2.99 -7.19
CA ALA A 127 5.64 -3.95 -8.27
C ALA A 127 6.79 -3.87 -9.29
N ASP A 128 7.28 -2.69 -9.66
CA ASP A 128 8.44 -2.52 -10.53
C ASP A 128 9.70 -3.13 -9.89
N ILE A 129 9.87 -2.99 -8.57
CA ILE A 129 10.97 -3.63 -7.83
C ILE A 129 10.86 -5.16 -7.88
N SER A 130 9.64 -5.71 -7.81
CA SER A 130 9.40 -7.15 -7.85
C SER A 130 9.84 -7.83 -9.16
N TRP A 131 9.98 -7.06 -10.24
CA TRP A 131 10.50 -7.52 -11.53
C TRP A 131 12.02 -7.36 -11.70
N ASN A 132 12.69 -6.76 -10.72
CA ASN A 132 14.13 -6.56 -10.73
C ASN A 132 14.83 -7.38 -9.63
N LEU A 133 14.14 -7.70 -8.53
CA LEU A 133 14.68 -8.44 -7.40
C LEU A 133 13.60 -9.33 -6.75
N PRO A 134 13.97 -10.47 -6.12
CA PRO A 134 13.08 -11.24 -5.26
C PRO A 134 12.43 -10.36 -4.19
N THR A 135 11.12 -10.11 -4.32
CA THR A 135 10.40 -9.13 -3.49
C THR A 135 9.09 -9.71 -3.00
N ILE A 136 8.69 -9.32 -1.79
CA ILE A 136 7.38 -9.59 -1.20
C ILE A 136 6.85 -8.33 -0.52
N VAL A 137 5.54 -8.29 -0.27
CA VAL A 137 4.89 -7.24 0.54
C VAL A 137 4.30 -7.88 1.79
N LEU A 138 4.54 -7.27 2.95
CA LEU A 138 3.92 -7.68 4.20
C LEU A 138 2.57 -6.98 4.38
N ARG A 139 1.55 -7.74 4.77
CA ARG A 139 0.33 -7.20 5.36
C ARG A 139 0.17 -7.76 6.77
N TYR A 140 0.17 -6.87 7.75
CA TYR A 140 -0.03 -7.19 9.16
C TYR A 140 -1.19 -6.35 9.73
N PRO A 141 -1.98 -6.88 10.67
CA PRO A 141 -3.05 -6.12 11.31
C PRO A 141 -2.51 -4.88 12.04
N ALA A 142 -2.77 -3.70 11.49
CA ALA A 142 -2.41 -2.40 12.09
C ALA A 142 -3.49 -1.32 11.84
N ASN A 143 -4.65 -1.71 11.31
CA ASN A 143 -5.80 -0.85 11.06
C ASN A 143 -7.11 -1.58 11.40
N ILE A 144 -8.22 -0.84 11.49
CA ILE A 144 -9.54 -1.34 11.92
C ILE A 144 -10.25 -2.00 10.73
N PRO A 145 -10.64 -3.28 10.82
CA PRO A 145 -11.43 -3.94 9.77
C PRO A 145 -12.77 -3.23 9.52
N GLY A 146 -13.20 -3.20 8.26
CA GLY A 146 -14.51 -2.66 7.86
C GLY A 146 -14.53 -1.17 7.53
N THR A 147 -13.41 -0.47 7.75
CA THR A 147 -13.23 0.89 7.24
C THR A 147 -12.89 0.87 5.74
N LYS A 148 -13.13 1.98 5.05
CA LYS A 148 -12.90 2.11 3.60
C LYS A 148 -11.48 2.62 3.35
N GLY A 149 -10.73 1.92 2.49
CA GLY A 149 -9.41 2.35 2.03
C GLY A 149 -9.38 3.81 1.58
N HIS A 150 -8.33 4.56 1.97
CA HIS A 150 -8.12 5.97 1.60
C HIS A 150 -9.21 6.93 2.12
N HIS A 151 -9.94 6.52 3.16
CA HIS A 151 -10.94 7.35 3.84
C HIS A 151 -10.39 7.92 5.15
N TRP A 152 -10.91 9.07 5.60
CA TRP A 152 -10.46 9.70 6.85
C TRP A 152 -10.53 8.78 8.07
N ALA A 153 -11.49 7.86 8.09
CA ALA A 153 -11.65 6.90 9.18
C ALA A 153 -10.48 5.90 9.29
N ASP A 154 -9.82 5.56 8.18
CA ASP A 154 -8.62 4.69 8.19
C ASP A 154 -7.44 5.36 8.89
N ALA A 155 -7.42 6.69 8.92
CA ALA A 155 -6.37 7.46 9.60
C ALA A 155 -6.54 7.46 11.13
N ILE A 156 -7.71 7.08 11.66
CA ILE A 156 -7.94 7.03 13.11
C ILE A 156 -6.99 6.03 13.75
N ALA A 157 -6.93 4.79 13.24
CA ALA A 157 -6.09 3.76 13.81
C ALA A 157 -4.60 4.15 13.79
N MET A 158 -4.17 4.86 12.74
CA MET A 158 -2.80 5.33 12.55
C MET A 158 -2.33 6.30 13.64
N ALA A 159 -3.25 7.00 14.31
CA ALA A 159 -2.94 7.92 15.40
C ALA A 159 -3.12 7.29 16.80
N THR A 160 -3.23 5.97 16.90
CA THR A 160 -3.57 5.25 18.14
C THR A 160 -2.63 4.07 18.41
N PRO A 161 -2.62 3.51 19.64
CA PRO A 161 -1.88 2.29 19.94
C PRO A 161 -2.12 1.11 18.99
N ILE A 162 -3.28 1.05 18.31
CA ILE A 162 -3.61 0.00 17.34
C ILE A 162 -2.53 -0.11 16.25
N ALA A 163 -2.18 1.01 15.61
CA ALA A 163 -1.17 1.01 14.56
C ALA A 163 0.22 0.69 15.11
N HIS A 164 0.58 1.23 16.29
CA HIS A 164 1.89 0.96 16.90
C HIS A 164 2.07 -0.53 17.24
N LYS A 165 1.09 -1.15 17.90
CA LYS A 165 1.11 -2.58 18.25
C LYS A 165 1.16 -3.45 16.99
N GLY A 166 0.37 -3.11 15.98
CA GLY A 166 0.33 -3.81 14.70
C GLY A 166 1.64 -3.72 13.90
N SER A 167 2.17 -2.50 13.78
CA SER A 167 3.44 -2.24 13.09
C SER A 167 4.62 -2.88 13.80
N LEU A 168 4.63 -2.92 15.14
CA LEU A 168 5.68 -3.61 15.91
C LEU A 168 5.70 -5.11 15.60
N ALA A 169 4.57 -5.80 15.69
CA ALA A 169 4.48 -7.22 15.34
C ALA A 169 4.84 -7.49 13.87
N GLY A 170 4.41 -6.62 12.95
CA GLY A 170 4.81 -6.70 11.55
C GLY A 170 6.32 -6.51 11.34
N ALA A 171 6.93 -5.60 12.08
CA ALA A 171 8.37 -5.37 12.05
C ALA A 171 9.15 -6.57 12.59
N GLU A 172 8.67 -7.23 13.65
CA GLU A 172 9.26 -8.47 14.18
C GLU A 172 9.25 -9.59 13.12
N ALA A 173 8.11 -9.81 12.44
CA ALA A 173 8.02 -10.80 11.36
C ALA A 173 8.99 -10.49 10.22
N THR A 174 9.13 -9.20 9.88
CA THR A 174 10.08 -8.72 8.88
C THR A 174 11.53 -8.97 9.31
N ALA A 175 11.89 -8.61 10.54
CA ALA A 175 13.24 -8.80 11.08
C ALA A 175 13.63 -10.29 11.15
N MET A 176 12.71 -11.16 11.59
CA MET A 176 12.94 -12.61 11.58
C MET A 176 13.16 -13.16 10.17
N THR A 177 12.45 -12.63 9.18
CA THR A 177 12.62 -13.05 7.78
C THR A 177 13.93 -12.55 7.18
N LEU A 178 14.37 -11.34 7.55
CA LEU A 178 15.71 -10.86 7.22
C LEU A 178 16.80 -11.73 7.85
N LEU A 179 16.63 -12.12 9.11
CA LEU A 179 17.56 -13.03 9.79
C LEU A 179 17.61 -14.40 9.08
N ASP A 180 16.47 -14.94 8.68
CA ASP A 180 16.42 -16.16 7.87
C ASP A 180 17.21 -16.01 6.56
N LEU A 181 17.10 -14.87 5.87
CA LEU A 181 17.87 -14.62 4.65
C LEU A 181 19.38 -14.53 4.89
N PHE A 182 19.81 -13.96 6.03
CA PHE A 182 21.22 -13.89 6.38
C PHE A 182 21.81 -15.22 6.86
N THR A 183 20.99 -16.09 7.44
CA THR A 183 21.47 -17.30 8.14
C THR A 183 21.14 -18.61 7.43
N LYS A 184 20.24 -18.61 6.43
CA LYS A 184 19.85 -19.80 5.65
C LYS A 184 20.15 -19.59 4.17
N PRO A 185 21.36 -19.99 3.71
CA PRO A 185 21.74 -19.86 2.31
C PRO A 185 20.77 -20.54 1.33
N SER A 186 20.09 -21.61 1.76
CA SER A 186 19.09 -22.31 0.96
C SER A 186 17.89 -21.42 0.60
N LEU A 187 17.39 -20.60 1.53
CA LEU A 187 16.27 -19.69 1.28
C LEU A 187 16.61 -18.67 0.18
N LEU A 188 17.84 -18.12 0.23
CA LEU A 188 18.30 -17.19 -0.80
C LEU A 188 18.44 -17.89 -2.16
N ALA A 189 18.93 -19.12 -2.18
CA ALA A 189 19.04 -19.92 -3.42
C ALA A 189 17.66 -20.25 -4.01
N GLU A 190 16.69 -20.63 -3.17
CA GLU A 190 15.30 -20.89 -3.57
C GLU A 190 14.63 -19.61 -4.10
N ALA A 191 14.78 -18.48 -3.41
CA ALA A 191 14.24 -17.20 -3.84
C ALA A 191 14.80 -16.79 -5.21
N LYS A 192 16.12 -16.91 -5.42
CA LYS A 192 16.78 -16.64 -6.72
C LYS A 192 16.31 -17.60 -7.80
N SER A 193 16.22 -18.90 -7.49
CA SER A 193 15.76 -19.92 -8.44
C SER A 193 14.33 -19.63 -8.89
N TYR A 194 13.42 -19.35 -7.95
CA TYR A 194 12.03 -19.01 -8.28
C TYR A 194 11.96 -17.73 -9.11
N TYR A 195 12.74 -16.71 -8.77
CA TYR A 195 12.79 -15.45 -9.51
C TYR A 195 13.21 -15.65 -10.98
N THR A 196 14.27 -16.42 -11.22
CA THR A 196 14.79 -16.66 -12.59
C THR A 196 13.93 -17.64 -13.38
N ASN A 197 13.50 -18.73 -12.73
CA ASN A 197 12.91 -19.89 -13.42
C ASN A 197 11.38 -19.89 -13.42
N VAL A 198 10.75 -18.99 -12.64
CA VAL A 198 9.28 -18.86 -12.59
C VAL A 198 8.85 -17.42 -12.84
N GLN A 199 9.26 -16.47 -11.99
CA GLN A 199 8.73 -15.09 -12.04
C GLN A 199 9.08 -14.38 -13.35
N THR A 200 10.36 -14.43 -13.72
CA THR A 200 10.91 -13.69 -14.87
C THR A 200 11.23 -14.59 -16.04
N LYS A 201 10.76 -15.84 -16.03
CA LYS A 201 11.10 -16.83 -17.07
C LYS A 201 10.68 -16.33 -18.45
N ASP A 202 9.40 -15.98 -18.58
CA ASP A 202 8.78 -15.65 -19.86
C ASP A 202 8.57 -14.15 -20.07
N VAL A 203 8.50 -13.37 -18.97
CA VAL A 203 8.26 -11.92 -19.00
C VAL A 203 9.48 -11.18 -18.45
N LYS A 204 9.88 -10.12 -19.13
CA LYS A 204 11.01 -9.26 -18.75
C LYS A 204 10.55 -7.84 -18.50
N TYR A 205 11.11 -7.23 -17.46
CA TYR A 205 10.83 -5.84 -17.10
C TYR A 205 11.26 -4.89 -18.22
N ILE A 206 10.36 -3.98 -18.59
CA ILE A 206 10.64 -2.86 -19.49
C ILE A 206 10.07 -1.60 -18.82
N PRO A 207 10.90 -0.65 -18.38
CA PRO A 207 10.39 0.53 -17.71
C PRO A 207 9.58 1.39 -18.69
N PHE A 208 8.44 1.89 -18.23
CA PHE A 208 7.68 2.91 -18.96
C PHE A 208 8.33 4.28 -18.84
N ILE A 209 8.90 4.57 -17.67
CA ILE A 209 9.67 5.79 -17.39
C ILE A 209 11.00 5.72 -18.12
N THR A 210 11.35 6.78 -18.83
CA THR A 210 12.63 6.93 -19.52
C THR A 210 13.49 8.00 -18.86
N GLU A 211 14.73 8.18 -19.31
CA GLU A 211 15.60 9.29 -18.89
C GLU A 211 14.98 10.67 -19.13
N LYS A 212 13.98 10.77 -20.03
CA LYS A 212 13.28 12.02 -20.37
C LYS A 212 12.10 12.32 -19.44
N ASP A 213 11.76 11.40 -18.55
CA ASP A 213 10.63 11.50 -17.61
C ASP A 213 11.19 11.74 -16.19
N PRO A 214 11.61 12.97 -15.85
CA PRO A 214 12.15 13.25 -14.52
C PRO A 214 11.07 13.05 -13.45
N PRO A 215 11.45 12.68 -12.22
CA PRO A 215 10.49 12.47 -11.14
C PRO A 215 9.67 13.74 -10.91
N ALA A 216 8.35 13.57 -10.77
CA ALA A 216 7.39 14.67 -10.66
C ALA A 216 7.37 15.32 -9.25
N ILE A 217 8.55 15.67 -8.71
CA ILE A 217 8.74 16.21 -7.36
C ILE A 217 8.04 17.55 -7.09
N HIS A 218 7.54 18.20 -8.16
CA HIS A 218 6.84 19.47 -8.08
C HIS A 218 5.35 19.33 -7.72
N LEU A 219 4.72 18.17 -7.97
CA LEU A 219 3.27 17.98 -7.84
C LEU A 219 2.73 18.32 -6.44
N ASN A 220 3.49 17.99 -5.41
CA ASN A 220 3.07 18.20 -4.02
C ASN A 220 3.65 19.47 -3.39
N LYS A 221 4.43 20.27 -4.13
CA LYS A 221 5.18 21.40 -3.56
C LYS A 221 4.27 22.44 -2.89
N GLU A 222 3.19 22.83 -3.56
CA GLU A 222 2.25 23.82 -3.01
C GLU A 222 1.52 23.31 -1.76
N ILE A 223 1.02 22.07 -1.83
CA ILE A 223 0.36 21.40 -0.70
C ILE A 223 1.32 21.30 0.49
N GLN A 224 2.55 20.83 0.26
CA GLN A 224 3.56 20.72 1.31
C GLN A 224 3.93 22.07 1.91
N ASN A 225 4.13 23.10 1.08
CA ASN A 225 4.42 24.46 1.56
C ASN A 225 3.28 25.03 2.42
N THR A 226 2.04 24.71 2.07
CA THR A 226 0.86 25.19 2.81
C THR A 226 0.69 24.45 4.14
N TYR A 227 0.73 23.11 4.11
CA TYR A 227 0.32 22.31 5.27
C TYR A 227 1.47 21.90 6.20
N ARG A 228 2.71 21.79 5.72
CA ARG A 228 3.83 21.36 6.56
C ARG A 228 4.05 22.28 7.77
N PRO A 229 4.09 23.62 7.65
CA PRO A 229 4.24 24.50 8.81
C PRO A 229 3.07 24.39 9.80
N LEU A 230 1.86 24.09 9.30
CA LEU A 230 0.68 23.90 10.14
C LEU A 230 0.70 22.57 10.89
N LEU A 231 1.37 21.55 10.34
CA LEU A 231 1.54 20.23 10.94
C LEU A 231 2.70 20.17 11.94
N GLU A 232 3.76 20.97 11.75
CA GLU A 232 4.97 20.98 12.58
C GLU A 232 4.67 21.17 14.08
N LYS A 233 3.69 22.01 14.42
CA LYS A 233 3.26 22.22 15.81
C LYS A 233 2.65 20.98 16.47
N TYR A 234 2.24 19.99 15.67
CA TYR A 234 1.71 18.71 16.13
C TYR A 234 2.75 17.59 16.03
N TYR A 235 3.99 17.84 15.60
CA TYR A 235 4.99 16.78 15.59
C TYR A 235 5.27 16.29 17.00
N TYR A 236 5.31 14.97 17.16
CA TYR A 236 5.51 14.34 18.45
C TYR A 236 6.90 14.66 19.01
N ASP A 237 6.93 15.19 20.24
CA ASP A 237 8.14 15.50 20.99
C ASP A 237 8.36 14.43 22.08
N PRO A 238 9.12 13.35 21.78
CA PRO A 238 9.35 12.27 22.74
C PRO A 238 10.22 12.68 23.94
N THR A 239 10.78 13.90 23.94
CA THR A 239 11.55 14.41 25.08
C THR A 239 10.66 14.99 26.18
N LYS A 240 9.40 15.30 25.87
CA LYS A 240 8.44 15.93 26.80
C LYS A 240 7.28 15.03 27.17
N TYR A 241 6.81 14.19 26.25
CA TYR A 241 5.63 13.36 26.44
C TYR A 241 5.98 11.89 26.22
N GLY A 242 5.35 10.99 26.98
CA GLY A 242 5.54 9.55 26.81
C GLY A 242 4.82 9.00 25.58
N THR A 243 3.75 9.67 25.13
CA THR A 243 3.01 9.30 23.91
C THR A 243 2.51 10.51 23.12
N TYR A 244 2.23 10.32 21.83
CA TYR A 244 1.60 11.35 21.00
C TYR A 244 0.20 11.74 21.50
N LEU A 245 -0.56 10.78 22.04
CA LEU A 245 -1.90 11.04 22.59
C LEU A 245 -1.84 11.93 23.84
N GLU A 246 -0.84 11.72 24.70
CA GLU A 246 -0.58 12.57 25.86
C GLU A 246 -0.25 14.01 25.43
N GLN A 247 0.63 14.18 24.43
CA GLN A 247 0.95 15.50 23.87
C GLN A 247 -0.29 16.25 23.38
N LEU A 248 -1.25 15.53 22.80
CA LEU A 248 -2.50 16.09 22.31
C LEU A 248 -3.59 16.24 23.39
N GLY A 249 -3.35 15.78 24.62
CA GLY A 249 -4.36 15.74 25.68
C GLY A 249 -5.53 14.80 25.40
N ILE A 250 -5.33 13.77 24.57
CA ILE A 250 -6.37 12.81 24.16
C ILE A 250 -6.41 11.64 25.14
N THR A 251 -7.57 11.41 25.73
CA THR A 251 -7.82 10.21 26.54
C THR A 251 -8.17 9.02 25.65
N TYR A 252 -7.44 7.92 25.79
CA TYR A 252 -7.64 6.70 25.01
C TYR A 252 -8.41 5.62 25.78
N PRO A 253 -9.47 5.03 25.18
CA PRO A 253 -10.03 5.35 23.86
C PRO A 253 -11.00 6.53 23.95
N THR A 254 -11.09 7.34 22.89
CA THR A 254 -12.14 8.36 22.77
C THR A 254 -13.34 7.75 22.04
N LEU A 255 -14.45 7.59 22.76
CA LEU A 255 -15.68 7.03 22.21
C LEU A 255 -16.80 8.08 22.26
N PRO A 256 -17.77 8.05 21.33
CA PRO A 256 -18.97 8.86 21.44
C PRO A 256 -19.67 8.57 22.78
N VAL A 257 -20.18 9.62 23.44
CA VAL A 257 -21.07 9.45 24.58
C VAL A 257 -22.28 8.66 24.10
N LYS A 258 -22.62 7.55 24.76
CA LYS A 258 -23.86 6.83 24.46
C LYS A 258 -25.03 7.82 24.63
N GLN A 259 -25.67 8.17 23.51
CA GLN A 259 -26.96 8.86 23.53
C GLN A 259 -28.04 7.91 24.01
#